data_AF-A0AAD6NP54-F1
#
_entry.id   AF-A0AAD6NP54-F1
#
_cell.length_a   1.000
_cell.length_b   1.000
_cell.length_c   1.000
_cell.angle_alpha   90.00
_cell.angle_beta   90.00
_cell.angle_gamma   90.00
#
_symmetry.space_group_name_H-M   'P 1'
#
loop_
_entity.id
_entity.type
_entity.pdbx_description
1 polymer ?
#
loop_
_entity_poly.entity_id
_entity_poly.type
_entity_poly.pdbx_seq_one_letter_code
_entity_poly.pdbx_strand_id
1 'polypeptide(L)'
;MVARTTIRTKLYEALADQLTDIVVNSVLCIRKPEEAIDLFMVESTCVINLMLTQGLSTFQEIDDWFEFKKSQVEGLVLDHGSRHPDMKRRAKNCFILTCNVSLEYEKSEINAGFFYSNAEQREAMVAAERC
;
A
#
# COMPACT_ATOMS: atom_id res chain seq x y z
N MET A 1 24.46 3.24 17.41
CA MET A 1 25.41 4.28 16.94
C MET A 1 25.47 4.40 15.43
N VAL A 2 25.63 3.31 14.67
CA VAL A 2 25.78 3.37 13.20
C VAL A 2 24.63 4.12 12.50
N ALA A 3 23.38 3.72 12.74
CA ALA A 3 22.21 4.39 12.13
C ALA A 3 22.13 5.89 12.47
N ARG A 4 22.32 6.24 13.74
CA ARG A 4 22.28 7.64 14.22
C ARG A 4 23.32 8.52 13.54
N THR A 5 24.55 8.04 13.45
CA THR A 5 25.65 8.79 12.82
C THR A 5 25.39 9.00 11.34
N THR A 6 24.90 7.99 10.62
CA THR A 6 24.60 8.09 9.19
C THR A 6 23.45 9.06 8.92
N ILE A 7 22.34 8.97 9.67
CA ILE A 7 21.13 9.79 9.43
C ILE A 7 21.39 11.27 9.76
N ARG A 8 22.18 11.57 10.80
CA ARG A 8 22.56 12.94 11.16
C ARG A 8 23.39 13.67 10.10
N THR A 9 24.02 12.93 9.17
CA THR A 9 24.70 13.58 8.03
C THR A 9 23.73 14.14 6.98
N LYS A 10 22.44 13.76 7.05
CA LYS A 10 21.42 14.10 6.05
C LYS A 10 20.24 14.88 6.61
N LEU A 11 20.00 14.84 7.92
CA LEU A 11 18.82 15.43 8.56
C LEU A 11 19.20 16.18 9.85
N TYR A 12 18.32 17.08 10.27
CA TYR A 12 18.41 17.78 11.55
C TYR A 12 18.42 16.81 12.73
N GLU A 13 19.08 17.20 13.82
CA GLU A 13 19.32 16.30 14.96
C GLU A 13 18.03 15.73 15.57
N ALA A 14 17.00 16.58 15.72
CA ALA A 14 15.70 16.17 16.27
C ALA A 14 15.02 15.08 15.42
N LEU A 15 15.00 15.28 14.10
CA LEU A 15 14.40 14.33 13.16
C LEU A 15 15.25 13.06 13.01
N ALA A 16 16.57 13.21 13.02
CA ALA A 16 17.50 12.09 12.90
C ALA A 16 17.41 11.14 14.08
N ASP A 17 17.22 11.65 15.30
CA ASP A 17 17.09 10.83 16.49
C ASP A 17 15.78 10.02 16.47
N GLN A 18 14.67 10.58 16.01
CA GLN A 18 13.41 9.84 15.83
C GLN A 18 13.51 8.74 14.77
N LEU A 19 14.12 9.04 13.63
CA LEU A 19 14.29 8.07 12.54
C LEU A 19 15.27 6.95 12.88
N THR A 20 16.23 7.22 13.76
CA THR A 20 17.22 6.23 14.17
C THR A 20 16.53 5.00 14.77
N ASP A 21 15.55 5.21 15.65
CA ASP A 21 14.84 4.11 16.32
C ASP A 21 14.00 3.30 15.31
N ILE A 22 13.30 3.98 14.41
CA ILE A 22 12.49 3.34 13.35
C ILE A 22 13.38 2.45 12.46
N VAL A 23 14.52 2.98 11.99
CA VAL A 23 15.42 2.24 11.09
C VAL A 23 16.03 1.03 11.80
N VAL A 24 16.45 1.18 13.05
CA VAL A 24 17.01 0.07 13.84
C VAL A 24 15.96 -1.02 14.04
N ASN A 25 14.74 -0.65 14.42
CA ASN A 25 13.66 -1.61 14.63
C ASN A 25 13.29 -2.33 13.33
N SER A 26 13.15 -1.63 12.20
CA SER A 26 12.86 -2.26 10.91
C SER A 26 13.92 -3.30 10.51
N VAL A 27 15.21 -3.00 10.72
CA VAL A 27 16.29 -3.95 10.44
C VAL A 27 16.25 -5.15 11.39
N LEU A 28 15.89 -4.94 12.66
CA LEU A 28 15.75 -6.03 13.64
C LEU A 28 14.57 -6.94 13.31
N CYS A 29 13.45 -6.40 12.81
CA CYS A 29 12.27 -7.19 12.42
C CYS A 29 12.56 -8.18 11.28
N ILE A 30 13.41 -7.80 10.32
CA ILE A 30 13.74 -8.65 9.16
C ILE A 30 14.94 -9.58 9.39
N ARG A 31 15.74 -9.33 10.43
CA ARG A 31 17.00 -10.04 10.65
C ARG A 31 16.75 -11.49 11.04
N LYS A 32 17.20 -12.41 10.19
CA LYS A 32 17.36 -13.83 10.53
C LYS A 32 18.84 -14.10 10.90
N PRO A 33 19.12 -14.96 11.90
CA PRO A 33 20.48 -15.13 12.44
C PRO A 33 21.49 -15.75 11.45
N GLU A 34 21.02 -16.51 10.46
CA GLU A 34 21.88 -17.27 9.53
C GLU A 34 21.78 -16.82 8.07
N GLU A 35 20.94 -15.82 7.77
CA GLU A 35 20.72 -15.32 6.41
C GLU A 35 21.31 -13.91 6.26
N ALA A 36 21.77 -13.58 5.05
CA ALA A 36 22.13 -12.21 4.73
C ALA A 36 20.88 -11.31 4.84
N ILE A 37 21.08 -10.06 5.27
CA ILE A 37 19.98 -9.10 5.41
C ILE A 37 19.47 -8.74 4.02
N ASP A 38 18.20 -9.05 3.77
CA ASP A 38 17.48 -8.64 2.56
C ASP A 38 16.62 -7.40 2.85
N LEU A 39 16.91 -6.31 2.14
CA LEU A 39 16.19 -5.05 2.26
C LEU A 39 14.86 -5.04 1.49
N PHE A 40 14.59 -6.01 0.62
CA PHE A 40 13.29 -6.11 -0.08
C PHE A 40 12.12 -6.29 0.89
N MET A 41 12.38 -6.80 2.11
CA MET A 41 11.36 -6.93 3.16
C MET A 41 11.08 -5.62 3.92
N VAL A 42 11.83 -4.55 3.67
CA VAL A 42 11.60 -3.23 4.28
C VAL A 42 11.06 -2.29 3.22
N GLU A 43 9.77 -2.01 3.28
CA GLU A 43 9.14 -1.00 2.45
C GLU A 43 9.15 0.36 3.16
N SER A 44 9.58 1.40 2.45
CA SER A 44 9.42 2.79 2.88
C SER A 44 8.21 3.39 2.18
N THR A 45 7.01 3.05 2.67
CA THR A 45 5.76 3.60 2.11
C THR A 45 5.60 5.05 2.56
N CYS A 46 5.69 5.99 1.62
CA CYS A 46 5.45 7.40 1.85
C CYS A 46 3.99 7.74 1.54
N VAL A 47 3.17 7.95 2.57
CA VAL A 47 1.77 8.33 2.39
C VAL A 47 1.69 9.82 2.03
N ILE A 48 1.93 10.15 0.77
CA ILE A 48 1.66 11.49 0.21
C ILE A 48 0.13 11.73 0.13
N ASN A 49 -0.67 10.66 0.08
CA ASN A 49 -2.13 10.74 -0.15
C ASN A 49 -2.96 11.31 1.01
N LEU A 50 -2.42 11.41 2.24
CA LEU A 50 -3.16 12.03 3.35
C LEU A 50 -3.09 13.57 3.34
N MET A 51 -2.29 14.16 2.45
CA MET A 51 -2.13 15.62 2.35
C MET A 51 -3.38 16.32 1.80
N LEU A 52 -4.10 15.68 0.86
CA LEU A 52 -5.29 16.28 0.23
C LEU A 52 -6.55 16.11 1.08
N THR A 53 -6.65 15.07 1.90
CA THR A 53 -7.87 14.78 2.68
C THR A 53 -8.01 15.65 3.93
N GLN A 54 -6.92 16.26 4.42
CA GLN A 54 -6.92 17.09 5.64
C GLN A 54 -6.96 18.60 5.37
N GLY A 55 -6.97 19.04 4.10
CA GLY A 55 -7.10 20.47 3.75
C GLY A 55 -5.92 21.35 4.16
N LEU A 56 -4.73 20.75 4.31
CA LEU A 56 -3.49 21.49 4.60
C LEU A 56 -3.10 22.28 3.34
N SER A 57 -3.20 23.60 3.42
CA SER A 57 -3.07 24.52 2.28
C SER A 57 -1.74 25.27 2.25
N THR A 58 -0.90 25.09 3.28
CA THR A 58 0.34 25.83 3.48
C THR A 58 1.54 24.89 3.58
N PHE A 59 2.61 25.18 2.85
CA PHE A 59 3.87 24.39 2.85
C PHE A 59 4.47 24.18 4.25
N GLN A 60 4.31 25.15 5.16
CA GLN A 60 4.83 25.05 6.53
C GLN A 60 4.09 23.99 7.37
N GLU A 61 2.78 23.86 7.20
CA GLU A 61 1.97 22.86 7.90
C GLU A 61 2.24 21.45 7.36
N ILE A 62 2.67 21.36 6.10
CA ILE A 62 3.11 20.12 5.46
C ILE A 62 4.44 19.66 6.07
N ASP A 63 5.42 20.55 6.23
CA ASP A 63 6.71 20.22 6.86
C ASP A 63 6.54 19.79 8.32
N ASP A 64 5.74 20.53 9.10
CA ASP A 64 5.44 20.18 10.50
C ASP A 64 4.69 18.84 10.60
N TRP A 65 3.78 18.53 9.66
CA TRP A 65 3.05 17.26 9.63
C TRP A 65 3.94 16.08 9.20
N PHE A 66 4.86 16.31 8.26
CA PHE A 66 5.83 15.32 7.79
C PHE A 66 6.86 14.96 8.88
N GLU A 67 7.21 15.92 9.73
CA GLU A 67 8.07 15.69 10.89
C GLU A 67 7.36 14.93 12.02
N PHE A 68 6.05 15.12 12.20
CA PHE A 68 5.41 14.75 13.49
C PHE A 68 4.83 13.33 13.58
N LYS A 69 4.55 12.62 12.47
CA LYS A 69 3.98 11.26 12.55
C LYS A 69 4.60 10.25 11.59
N LYS A 70 5.81 9.80 11.93
CA LYS A 70 6.39 8.57 11.38
C LYS A 70 6.03 7.41 12.28
N SER A 71 4.93 6.72 11.98
CA SER A 71 4.57 5.49 12.66
C SER A 71 5.20 4.30 11.95
N GLN A 72 6.01 3.53 12.66
CA GLN A 72 6.42 2.21 12.20
C GLN A 72 5.24 1.24 12.34
N VAL A 73 4.99 0.45 11.30
CA VAL A 73 4.01 -0.63 11.31
C VAL A 73 4.79 -1.94 11.20
N GLU A 74 4.61 -2.85 12.17
CA GLU A 74 5.16 -4.20 12.11
C GLU A 74 4.29 -5.07 11.19
N GLY A 75 4.27 -4.71 9.91
CA GLY A 75 3.41 -5.32 8.90
C GLY A 75 3.51 -4.59 7.57
N LEU A 76 2.61 -4.90 6.65
CA LEU A 76 2.56 -4.31 5.32
C LEU A 76 1.45 -3.26 5.25
N VAL A 77 1.78 -2.08 4.73
CA VAL A 77 0.83 -1.01 4.42
C VAL A 77 0.56 -1.06 2.91
N LEU A 78 -0.72 -1.03 2.52
CA LEU A 78 -1.12 -1.00 1.12
C LEU A 78 -1.67 0.38 0.76
N ASP A 79 -1.28 0.92 -0.39
CA ASP A 79 -1.73 2.23 -0.88
C ASP A 79 -3.20 2.26 -1.32
N HIS A 80 -3.78 1.08 -1.56
CA HIS A 80 -5.15 0.93 -2.03
C HIS A 80 -6.04 0.32 -0.96
N GLY A 81 -7.22 0.91 -0.79
CA GLY A 81 -8.25 0.47 0.14
C GLY A 81 -9.51 -0.03 -0.56
N SER A 82 -10.55 -0.25 0.25
CA SER A 82 -11.87 -0.67 -0.21
C SER A 82 -12.53 0.37 -1.12
N ARG A 83 -13.00 -0.07 -2.30
CA ARG A 83 -13.76 0.79 -3.23
C ARG A 83 -15.25 0.87 -2.90
N HIS A 84 -15.82 -0.18 -2.31
CA HIS A 84 -17.25 -0.26 -2.02
C HIS A 84 -17.57 0.34 -0.64
N PRO A 85 -18.59 1.22 -0.50
CA PRO A 85 -18.92 1.87 0.77
C PRO A 85 -19.31 0.88 1.88
N ASP A 86 -19.97 -0.23 1.52
CA ASP A 86 -20.40 -1.26 2.49
C ASP A 86 -19.29 -2.27 2.84
N MET A 87 -18.09 -2.14 2.26
CA MET A 87 -16.98 -3.00 2.64
C MET A 87 -16.50 -2.65 4.05
N LYS A 88 -16.14 -3.67 4.84
CA LYS A 88 -15.71 -3.48 6.24
C LYS A 88 -14.44 -2.60 6.29
N ARG A 89 -14.54 -1.44 6.94
CA ARG A 89 -13.40 -0.53 7.17
C ARG A 89 -12.33 -1.09 8.12
N ARG A 90 -12.71 -2.01 9.00
CA ARG A 90 -11.79 -2.66 9.95
C ARG A 90 -12.11 -4.14 10.02
N ALA A 91 -11.11 -4.96 9.69
CA ALA A 91 -11.14 -6.40 9.89
C ALA A 91 -10.21 -6.78 11.06
N LYS A 92 -10.62 -7.73 11.89
CA LYS A 92 -9.79 -8.37 12.92
C LYS A 92 -9.71 -9.85 12.57
N ASN A 93 -8.54 -10.46 12.69
CA ASN A 93 -8.29 -11.88 12.37
C ASN A 93 -8.78 -12.25 10.96
N CYS A 94 -8.29 -11.53 9.95
CA CYS A 94 -8.60 -11.80 8.55
C CYS A 94 -7.58 -12.76 7.92
N PHE A 95 -8.07 -13.52 6.93
CA PHE A 95 -7.21 -14.21 5.98
C PHE A 95 -7.00 -13.29 4.76
N ILE A 96 -5.75 -13.17 4.32
CA ILE A 96 -5.38 -12.34 3.18
C ILE A 96 -5.20 -13.26 1.97
N LEU A 97 -5.93 -12.97 0.89
CA LEU A 97 -5.78 -13.64 -0.40
C LEU A 97 -4.98 -12.72 -1.32
N THR A 98 -3.79 -13.16 -1.72
CA THR A 98 -2.96 -12.48 -2.72
C THR A 98 -3.24 -13.10 -4.09
N CYS A 99 -3.79 -12.34 -5.02
CA CYS A 99 -4.08 -12.78 -6.38
C CYS A 99 -3.29 -11.96 -7.40
N ASN A 100 -2.79 -12.62 -8.44
CA ASN A 100 -2.19 -11.99 -9.62
C ASN A 100 -3.07 -12.20 -10.87
N VAL A 101 -4.38 -12.33 -10.66
CA VAL A 101 -5.39 -12.51 -11.72
C VAL A 101 -6.38 -11.38 -11.59
N SER A 102 -6.78 -10.80 -12.72
CA SER A 102 -7.81 -9.76 -12.75
C SER A 102 -9.17 -10.36 -12.39
N LEU A 103 -9.87 -9.70 -11.47
CA LEU A 103 -11.25 -10.03 -11.09
C LEU A 103 -12.25 -9.00 -11.66
N GLU A 104 -11.78 -8.14 -12.56
CA GLU A 104 -12.62 -7.17 -13.25
C GLU A 104 -13.08 -7.76 -14.58
N TYR A 105 -14.28 -7.39 -15.01
CA TYR A 105 -14.74 -7.70 -16.35
C TYR A 105 -13.92 -6.89 -17.36
N GLU A 106 -13.06 -7.56 -18.09
CA GLU A 106 -12.21 -6.98 -19.13
C GLU A 106 -12.76 -7.31 -20.51
N LYS A 107 -12.71 -6.32 -21.41
CA LYS A 107 -12.99 -6.56 -22.82
C LYS A 107 -11.82 -7.31 -23.43
N SER A 108 -12.09 -8.31 -24.25
CA SER A 108 -11.05 -9.03 -24.99
C SER A 108 -10.19 -8.09 -25.84
N GLU A 109 -8.87 -8.28 -25.80
CA GLU A 109 -7.90 -7.47 -26.57
C GLU A 109 -8.13 -7.59 -28.09
N ILE A 110 -8.52 -8.80 -28.54
CA ILE A 110 -8.96 -9.06 -29.90
C ILE A 110 -10.47 -8.82 -29.97
N ASN A 111 -10.95 -8.22 -31.07
CA ASN A 111 -12.39 -7.96 -31.28
C ASN A 111 -13.21 -9.26 -31.20
N ALA A 112 -13.72 -9.61 -30.01
CA ALA A 112 -14.74 -10.63 -29.84
C ALA A 112 -16.10 -9.98 -30.13
N GLY A 113 -16.67 -10.33 -31.29
CA GLY A 113 -18.03 -9.96 -31.64
C GLY A 113 -18.97 -11.09 -31.22
N PHE A 114 -20.00 -10.77 -30.42
CA PHE A 114 -21.07 -11.71 -30.11
C PHE A 114 -22.09 -11.73 -31.24
N PHE A 115 -22.24 -12.88 -31.88
CA PHE A 115 -23.32 -13.12 -32.83
C PHE A 115 -24.42 -13.92 -32.13
N TYR A 116 -25.58 -13.31 -31.97
CA TYR A 116 -26.76 -13.95 -31.38
C TYR A 116 -27.97 -13.77 -32.31
N SER A 117 -28.82 -14.78 -32.39
CA SER A 117 -30.03 -14.75 -33.21
C SER A 117 -31.31 -14.50 -32.40
N ASN A 118 -31.27 -14.85 -31.10
CA ASN A 118 -32.42 -14.76 -30.19
C ASN A 118 -32.06 -13.96 -28.92
N ALA A 119 -33.07 -13.36 -28.28
CA ALA A 119 -32.89 -12.58 -27.05
C ALA A 119 -32.35 -13.42 -25.89
N GLU A 120 -32.83 -14.65 -25.72
CA GLU A 120 -32.37 -15.58 -24.69
C GLU A 120 -30.88 -15.93 -24.82
N GLN A 121 -30.38 -16.07 -26.06
CA GLN A 121 -28.96 -16.35 -26.32
C GLN A 121 -28.07 -15.18 -25.91
N ARG A 122 -28.55 -13.94 -26.07
CA ARG A 122 -27.82 -12.75 -25.62
C ARG A 122 -27.68 -12.72 -24.11
N GLU A 123 -28.76 -13.02 -23.38
CA GLU A 123 -28.74 -13.03 -21.90
C GLU A 123 -27.80 -14.12 -21.36
N ALA A 124 -27.82 -15.32 -21.98
CA ALA A 124 -26.92 -16.41 -21.62
C ALA A 124 -25.44 -16.06 -21.83
N MET A 125 -25.09 -15.39 -22.93
CA MET A 125 -23.71 -14.96 -23.19
C MET A 125 -23.24 -13.87 -22.23
N VAL A 126 -24.11 -12.91 -21.89
CA VAL A 126 -23.79 -11.86 -20.90
C VAL A 126 -23.59 -12.45 -19.50
N ALA A 127 -24.35 -13.49 -19.14
CA ALA A 127 -24.15 -14.20 -17.88
C ALA A 127 -22.82 -14.96 -17.86
N ALA A 128 -22.44 -15.58 -18.98
CA ALA A 128 -21.17 -16.31 -19.10
C ALA A 128 -19.93 -15.41 -18.96
N GLU A 129 -20.03 -14.14 -19.37
CA GLU A 129 -18.95 -13.15 -19.20
C GLU A 129 -18.78 -12.62 -17.78
N ARG A 130 -19.80 -12.77 -16.92
CA ARG A 130 -19.83 -12.24 -15.55
C ARG A 130 -19.67 -13.33 -14.48
N CYS A 131 -19.20 -14.51 -14.87
CA CYS A 131 -19.00 -15.66 -13.96
C CYS A 131 -18.07 -15.34 -12.79
#